data_AF-A0A9N8HAQ1-F1
#
_entry.id   AF-A0A9N8HAQ1-F1
#
_cell.length_a   1.000
_cell.length_b   1.000
_cell.length_c   1.000
_cell.angle_alpha   90.00
_cell.angle_beta   90.00
_cell.angle_gamma   90.00
#
_symmetry.space_group_name_H-M   'P 1'
#
loop_
_entity.id
_entity.type
_entity.pdbx_description
1 polymer ?
#
loop_
_entity_poly.entity_id
_entity_poly.type
_entity_poly.pdbx_seq_one_letter_code
_entity_poly.pdbx_strand_id
1 'polypeptide(L)'
;MAMSRADVDDDDEEMMVRTISVADYLQQVMDAVGPYKMIVTEQHRKSMIRCLMGFSKKGDFEVALQNLHMEWQWEQTHRFVQQDLSNISVDTTLAPMFQQGIQLPQQDIKSFRYRKQQGGGKESNPQQQQQQTYTSPHKFFSYLARGRTYQGKLERLLSDVAPQLIETYHKIIQEPNELELMKRLVLKETCNEQQSSSKEEEVHANTALQWKDALLELVEREFAVVPSPPPQIEDGGKRLGRQGEIDLSTYLHEQCNNQNDDDSSLLVLPNVLVKPTEKHLRQSKQQNNSSKRLPHVMSSNVNLMGLTSEFDAMVVQQQQQQHDMIQIVQLWEAKASIHPISISDVLFKKLRALQLILNDPSTRMYVYDKELKRRLLLQQQQNGDKKKLDHQNTTCSEDDPLVFSVLNNSVKKDHDTSSSSSDTPLLRLGIFGMELMEPERAARRAQYIHCERLLERNPAVVLQALSTGIVSAPDVNPHLQAMMDCARRLQATLVVLPSSSPA
;
A
#
# COMPACT_ATOMS: atom_id res chain seq x y z
N MET A 1 -15.26 65.50 21.88
CA MET A 1 -15.63 65.15 20.49
C MET A 1 -15.47 63.66 20.34
N ALA A 2 -16.60 62.97 20.21
CA ALA A 2 -16.70 61.52 20.17
C ALA A 2 -16.26 60.97 18.81
N MET A 3 -15.45 59.92 18.81
CA MET A 3 -15.19 59.09 17.63
C MET A 3 -16.19 57.94 17.61
N SER A 4 -16.91 57.81 16.49
CA SER A 4 -17.88 56.75 16.23
C SER A 4 -17.17 55.41 16.09
N ARG A 5 -17.61 54.42 16.88
CA ARG A 5 -17.37 53.00 16.62
C ARG A 5 -18.00 52.66 15.27
N ALA A 6 -17.20 52.16 14.35
CA ALA A 6 -17.69 51.49 13.16
C ALA A 6 -18.28 50.15 13.60
N ASP A 7 -19.52 49.90 13.19
CA ASP A 7 -20.18 48.62 13.27
C ASP A 7 -19.37 47.62 12.43
N VAL A 8 -18.79 46.64 13.11
CA VAL A 8 -18.25 45.43 12.48
C VAL A 8 -19.45 44.51 12.37
N ASP A 9 -19.99 44.39 11.16
CA ASP A 9 -20.92 43.32 10.82
C ASP A 9 -20.15 42.00 10.95
N ASP A 10 -20.27 41.37 12.12
CA ASP A 10 -19.92 39.96 12.31
C ASP A 10 -20.93 39.14 11.47
N ASP A 11 -20.66 39.04 10.16
CA ASP A 11 -21.23 37.99 9.32
C ASP A 11 -20.69 36.66 9.87
N ASP A 12 -21.40 36.10 10.84
CA ASP A 12 -21.32 34.69 11.21
C ASP A 12 -21.69 33.89 9.94
N GLU A 13 -20.71 33.67 9.06
CA GLU A 13 -20.78 32.66 8.01
C GLU A 13 -20.92 31.31 8.72
N GLU A 14 -22.18 30.96 9.00
CA GLU A 14 -22.57 29.68 9.53
C GLU A 14 -21.96 28.61 8.61
N MET A 15 -20.94 27.92 9.14
CA MET A 15 -20.18 26.90 8.44
C MET A 15 -21.13 25.74 8.09
N MET A 16 -21.85 25.87 6.97
CA MET A 16 -22.85 24.90 6.57
C MET A 16 -22.17 23.61 6.13
N VAL A 17 -22.36 22.56 6.94
CA VAL A 17 -21.99 21.19 6.58
C VAL A 17 -22.76 20.80 5.32
N ARG A 18 -22.05 20.52 4.24
CA ARG A 18 -22.66 20.10 2.98
C ARG A 18 -22.80 18.58 2.98
N THR A 19 -24.03 18.11 2.80
CA THR A 19 -24.33 16.70 2.57
C THR A 19 -24.78 16.51 1.12
N ILE A 20 -24.19 15.54 0.43
CA ILE A 20 -24.55 15.20 -0.95
C ILE A 20 -24.64 13.68 -1.07
N SER A 21 -25.60 13.17 -1.84
CA SER A 21 -25.67 11.73 -2.07
C SER A 21 -24.46 11.29 -2.90
N VAL A 22 -23.91 10.12 -2.58
CA VAL A 22 -22.77 9.57 -3.35
C VAL A 22 -23.17 9.38 -4.82
N ALA A 23 -24.42 8.99 -5.07
CA ALA A 23 -24.94 8.78 -6.42
C ALA A 23 -24.94 10.07 -7.25
N ASP A 24 -25.39 11.19 -6.70
CA ASP A 24 -25.43 12.47 -7.41
C ASP A 24 -24.02 12.98 -7.74
N TYR A 25 -23.09 12.87 -6.79
CA TYR A 25 -21.70 13.24 -7.04
C TYR A 25 -21.07 12.37 -8.14
N LEU A 26 -21.29 11.05 -8.11
CA LEU A 26 -20.76 10.15 -9.14
C LEU A 26 -21.41 10.38 -10.50
N GLN A 27 -22.69 10.73 -10.54
CA GLN A 27 -23.37 11.12 -11.78
C GLN A 27 -22.72 12.38 -12.37
N GLN A 28 -22.45 13.41 -11.56
CA GLN A 28 -21.73 14.61 -12.02
C GLN A 28 -20.32 14.26 -12.54
N VAL A 29 -19.62 13.33 -11.88
CA VAL A 29 -18.31 12.86 -12.36
C VAL A 29 -18.48 12.17 -13.71
N MET A 30 -19.46 11.28 -13.87
CA MET A 30 -19.74 10.59 -15.13
C MET A 30 -20.12 11.56 -16.26
N ASP A 31 -20.95 12.56 -15.97
CA ASP A 31 -21.34 13.58 -16.94
C ASP A 31 -20.12 14.41 -17.39
N ALA A 32 -19.12 14.54 -16.52
CA ALA A 32 -17.83 15.16 -16.82
C ALA A 32 -16.81 14.22 -17.50
N VAL A 33 -17.08 12.91 -17.61
CA VAL A 33 -16.21 11.96 -18.32
C VAL A 33 -16.34 12.18 -19.82
N GLY A 34 -15.43 12.98 -20.37
CA GLY A 34 -15.23 13.12 -21.82
C GLY A 34 -14.19 12.13 -22.38
N PRO A 35 -13.94 12.12 -23.70
CA PRO A 35 -12.82 11.39 -24.28
C PRO A 35 -11.50 11.93 -23.73
N TYR A 36 -10.77 11.12 -22.97
CA TYR A 36 -9.51 11.53 -22.35
C TYR A 36 -8.29 10.95 -23.04
N LYS A 37 -7.38 11.87 -23.36
CA LYS A 37 -6.06 11.58 -23.89
C LYS A 37 -5.02 12.07 -22.89
N MET A 38 -4.19 11.15 -22.42
CA MET A 38 -3.06 11.46 -21.54
C MET A 38 -1.80 11.61 -22.38
N ILE A 39 -1.07 12.70 -22.19
CA ILE A 39 0.27 12.83 -22.75
C ILE A 39 1.23 11.97 -21.93
N VAL A 40 2.04 11.18 -22.62
CA VAL A 40 3.00 10.27 -22.02
C VAL A 40 4.25 11.03 -21.58
N THR A 41 4.38 11.23 -20.27
CA THR A 41 5.57 11.82 -19.62
C THR A 41 6.73 10.83 -19.58
N GLU A 42 7.96 11.31 -19.33
CA GLU A 42 9.14 10.45 -19.15
C GLU A 42 8.93 9.39 -18.06
N GLN A 43 8.32 9.76 -16.93
CA GLN A 43 8.03 8.82 -15.85
C GLN A 43 7.09 7.70 -16.30
N HIS A 44 6.07 8.02 -17.10
CA HIS A 44 5.21 7.00 -17.69
C HIS A 44 6.01 6.07 -18.61
N ARG A 45 6.93 6.60 -19.42
CA ARG A 45 7.76 5.81 -20.35
C ARG A 45 8.65 4.82 -19.62
N LYS A 46 9.30 5.23 -18.53
CA LYS A 46 10.09 4.32 -17.67
C LYS A 46 9.23 3.20 -17.09
N SER A 47 8.01 3.51 -16.62
CA SER A 47 7.08 2.50 -16.11
C SER A 47 6.58 1.56 -17.21
N MET A 48 6.30 2.09 -18.40
CA MET A 48 5.89 1.33 -19.58
C MET A 48 6.98 0.35 -20.04
N ILE A 49 8.23 0.83 -20.15
CA ILE A 49 9.39 0.00 -20.50
C ILE A 49 9.56 -1.14 -19.49
N ARG A 50 9.43 -0.83 -18.19
CA ARG A 50 9.42 -1.85 -17.13
C ARG A 50 8.34 -2.92 -17.35
N CYS A 51 7.11 -2.50 -17.66
CA CYS A 51 6.00 -3.42 -17.91
C CYS A 51 6.23 -4.28 -19.16
N LEU A 52 6.81 -3.73 -20.23
CA LEU A 52 7.17 -4.48 -21.44
C LEU A 52 8.22 -5.56 -21.17
N MET A 53 9.07 -5.38 -20.16
CA MET A 53 10.03 -6.40 -19.71
C MET A 53 9.42 -7.43 -18.74
N GLY A 54 8.09 -7.46 -18.57
CA GLY A 54 7.40 -8.43 -17.71
C GLY A 54 7.35 -8.06 -16.23
N PHE A 55 7.85 -6.89 -15.83
CA PHE A 55 7.84 -6.48 -14.42
C PHE A 55 6.63 -5.61 -14.08
N SER A 56 5.67 -6.20 -13.37
CA SER A 56 4.48 -5.48 -12.89
C SER A 56 4.77 -4.53 -11.73
N LYS A 57 5.72 -4.88 -10.84
CA LYS A 57 6.08 -4.09 -9.66
C LYS A 57 7.45 -3.43 -9.82
N LYS A 58 7.55 -2.17 -9.37
CA LYS A 58 8.82 -1.42 -9.34
C LYS A 58 9.91 -2.14 -8.52
N GLY A 59 9.57 -2.68 -7.35
CA GLY A 59 10.54 -3.36 -6.49
C GLY A 59 11.15 -4.62 -7.13
N ASP A 60 10.32 -5.44 -7.81
CA ASP A 60 10.80 -6.65 -8.48
C ASP A 60 11.77 -6.31 -9.62
N PHE A 61 11.47 -5.23 -10.35
CA PHE A 61 12.32 -4.68 -11.39
C PHE A 61 13.66 -4.13 -10.86
N GLU A 62 13.64 -3.35 -9.78
CA GLU A 62 14.85 -2.84 -9.14
C GLU A 62 15.75 -3.98 -8.64
N VAL A 63 15.15 -5.02 -8.08
CA VAL A 63 15.87 -6.24 -7.66
C VAL A 63 16.47 -6.95 -8.89
N ALA A 64 15.74 -7.07 -10.00
CA ALA A 64 16.26 -7.67 -11.22
C ALA A 64 17.43 -6.87 -11.82
N LEU A 65 17.33 -5.54 -11.85
CA LEU A 65 18.42 -4.67 -12.27
C LEU A 65 19.64 -4.80 -11.35
N GLN A 66 19.43 -4.85 -10.04
CA GLN A 66 20.51 -5.03 -9.08
C GLN A 66 21.20 -6.39 -9.24
N ASN A 67 20.43 -7.47 -9.44
CA ASN A 67 20.97 -8.80 -9.67
C ASN A 67 21.76 -8.84 -10.98
N LEU A 68 21.22 -8.27 -12.06
CA LEU A 68 21.90 -8.19 -13.36
C LEU A 68 23.20 -7.39 -13.25
N HIS A 69 23.17 -6.26 -12.55
CA HIS A 69 24.35 -5.44 -12.28
C HIS A 69 25.43 -6.26 -11.56
N MET A 70 25.05 -6.97 -10.50
CA MET A 70 25.96 -7.83 -9.74
C MET A 70 26.53 -8.97 -10.57
N GLU A 71 25.69 -9.67 -11.35
CA GLU A 71 26.13 -10.71 -12.28
C GLU A 71 27.16 -10.18 -13.28
N TRP A 72 26.90 -9.01 -13.85
CA TRP A 72 27.78 -8.37 -14.81
C TRP A 72 29.12 -7.95 -14.18
N GLN A 73 29.11 -7.27 -13.02
CA GLN A 73 30.35 -6.90 -12.35
C GLN A 73 31.17 -8.14 -12.00
N TRP A 74 30.52 -9.24 -11.61
CA TRP A 74 31.21 -10.50 -11.37
C TRP A 74 31.79 -11.09 -12.66
N GLU A 75 31.07 -11.06 -13.77
CA GLU A 75 31.59 -11.49 -15.06
C GLU A 75 32.85 -10.69 -15.47
N GLN A 76 32.83 -9.36 -15.32
CA GLN A 76 34.01 -8.53 -15.59
C GLN A 76 35.15 -8.83 -14.62
N THR A 77 34.83 -9.02 -13.34
CA THR A 77 35.78 -9.42 -12.30
C THR A 77 36.47 -10.74 -12.65
N HIS A 78 35.72 -11.73 -13.12
CA HIS A 78 36.25 -13.02 -13.53
C HIS A 78 37.21 -12.89 -14.70
N ARG A 79 36.80 -12.14 -15.74
CA ARG A 79 37.66 -11.90 -16.91
C ARG A 79 38.96 -11.22 -16.48
N PHE A 80 38.87 -10.18 -15.66
CA PHE A 80 40.03 -9.46 -15.12
C PHE A 80 40.96 -10.36 -14.31
N VAL A 81 40.43 -11.21 -13.42
CA VAL A 81 41.24 -12.15 -12.64
C VAL A 81 41.93 -13.17 -13.54
N GLN A 82 41.21 -13.75 -14.51
CA GLN A 82 41.72 -14.84 -15.33
C GLN A 82 42.67 -14.38 -16.43
N GLN A 83 42.41 -13.23 -17.04
CA GLN A 83 43.17 -12.73 -18.18
C GLN A 83 44.30 -11.80 -17.75
N ASP A 84 44.04 -10.92 -16.77
CA ASP A 84 44.97 -9.85 -16.43
C ASP A 84 45.77 -10.16 -15.16
N LEU A 85 45.11 -10.58 -14.08
CA LEU A 85 45.80 -10.81 -12.79
C LEU A 85 46.58 -12.11 -12.73
N SER A 86 46.16 -13.15 -13.45
CA SER A 86 46.81 -14.48 -13.43
C SER A 86 48.26 -14.46 -13.94
N ASN A 87 48.60 -13.46 -14.75
CA ASN A 87 49.93 -13.28 -15.33
C ASN A 87 50.87 -12.44 -14.44
N ILE A 88 50.36 -11.90 -13.32
CA ILE A 88 51.14 -11.05 -12.43
C ILE A 88 51.83 -11.89 -11.37
N SER A 89 53.16 -11.76 -11.30
CA SER A 89 53.94 -12.26 -10.17
C SER A 89 53.95 -11.23 -9.05
N VAL A 90 53.30 -11.54 -7.93
CA VAL A 90 53.33 -10.73 -6.70
C VAL A 90 54.11 -11.47 -5.64
N ASP A 91 54.97 -10.76 -4.91
CA ASP A 91 55.60 -11.29 -3.70
C ASP A 91 54.52 -11.63 -2.65
N THR A 92 54.40 -12.92 -2.34
CA THR A 92 53.39 -13.45 -1.42
C THR A 92 53.57 -12.95 0.01
N THR A 93 54.73 -12.41 0.38
CA THR A 93 54.93 -11.78 1.69
C THR A 93 54.19 -10.45 1.82
N LEU A 94 54.01 -9.72 0.71
CA LEU A 94 53.33 -8.42 0.66
C LEU A 94 51.81 -8.57 0.51
N ALA A 95 51.37 -9.60 -0.22
CA ALA A 95 49.97 -9.91 -0.47
C ALA A 95 49.69 -11.42 -0.40
N PRO A 96 49.64 -12.02 0.80
CA PRO A 96 49.57 -13.48 0.99
C PRO A 96 48.31 -14.11 0.41
N MET A 97 47.21 -13.34 0.31
CA MET A 97 45.95 -13.84 -0.22
C MET A 97 45.83 -13.72 -1.75
N PHE A 98 46.78 -13.04 -2.41
CA PHE A 98 46.70 -12.75 -3.84
C PHE A 98 46.75 -14.04 -4.67
N GLN A 99 47.80 -14.85 -4.51
CA GLN A 99 47.94 -16.12 -5.24
C GLN A 99 46.82 -17.12 -4.91
N GLN A 100 46.38 -17.18 -3.65
CA GLN A 100 45.27 -18.05 -3.27
C GLN A 100 43.97 -17.61 -3.93
N GLY A 101 43.70 -16.31 -3.99
CA GLY A 101 42.45 -15.79 -4.54
C GLY A 101 42.36 -15.84 -6.06
N ILE A 102 43.46 -15.67 -6.79
CA ILE A 102 43.48 -15.82 -8.26
C ILE A 102 43.32 -17.28 -8.71
N GLN A 103 43.68 -18.25 -7.85
CA GLN A 103 43.55 -19.69 -8.12
C GLN A 103 42.17 -20.26 -7.73
N LEU A 104 41.29 -19.46 -7.13
CA LEU A 104 39.96 -19.93 -6.76
C LEU A 104 39.16 -20.34 -8.01
N PRO A 105 38.51 -21.53 -8.00
CA PRO A 105 37.60 -21.92 -9.07
C PRO A 105 36.49 -20.88 -9.28
N GLN A 106 36.01 -20.71 -10.51
CA GLN A 106 34.98 -19.71 -10.83
C GLN A 106 33.71 -19.85 -9.97
N GLN A 107 33.31 -21.08 -9.64
CA GLN A 107 32.13 -21.33 -8.80
C GLN A 107 32.32 -20.85 -7.34
N ASP A 108 33.56 -20.85 -6.84
CA ASP A 108 33.90 -20.42 -5.48
C ASP A 108 34.05 -18.89 -5.37
N ILE A 109 34.36 -18.22 -6.48
CA ILE A 109 34.43 -16.76 -6.55
C ILE A 109 33.02 -16.15 -6.51
N LYS A 110 32.05 -16.68 -7.29
CA LYS A 110 30.65 -16.19 -7.23
C LYS A 110 29.98 -16.48 -5.89
N SER A 111 30.36 -17.59 -5.27
CA SER A 111 29.88 -18.00 -3.96
C SER A 111 30.78 -17.54 -2.82
N PHE A 112 31.70 -16.59 -3.06
CA PHE A 112 32.63 -16.05 -2.07
C PHE A 112 31.86 -15.31 -0.98
N ARG A 113 31.23 -16.08 -0.11
CA ARG A 113 30.65 -15.61 1.14
C ARG A 113 31.83 -15.26 1.99
N TYR A 114 31.87 -14.02 2.44
CA TYR A 114 32.70 -13.66 3.58
C TYR A 114 32.25 -14.61 4.69
N ARG A 115 33.02 -15.68 4.94
CA ARG A 115 32.86 -16.56 6.09
C ARG A 115 33.33 -15.72 7.27
N LYS A 116 32.55 -14.70 7.61
CA LYS A 116 32.58 -14.06 8.93
C LYS A 116 32.40 -15.27 9.84
N GLN A 117 33.46 -15.64 10.56
CA GLN A 117 33.39 -16.73 11.51
C GLN A 117 32.18 -16.41 12.39
N GLN A 118 31.06 -17.08 12.12
CA GLN A 118 29.86 -16.95 12.91
C GLN A 118 30.19 -17.69 14.20
N GLY A 119 30.76 -16.96 15.15
CA GLY A 119 30.68 -17.36 16.53
C GLY A 119 29.20 -17.43 16.89
N GLY A 120 28.73 -18.64 17.22
CA GLY A 120 27.59 -18.86 18.09
C GLY A 120 26.19 -18.69 17.48
N GLY A 121 25.61 -19.82 17.07
CA GLY A 121 24.27 -20.26 17.48
C GLY A 121 23.08 -19.34 17.20
N LYS A 122 22.39 -19.60 16.08
CA LYS A 122 20.93 -19.76 16.02
C LYS A 122 20.55 -20.26 14.63
N GLU A 123 19.98 -21.47 14.58
CA GLU A 123 19.42 -22.06 13.37
C GLU A 123 18.33 -21.12 12.81
N SER A 124 18.53 -20.66 11.58
CA SER A 124 17.57 -19.82 10.87
C SER A 124 16.76 -20.67 9.88
N ASN A 125 15.49 -20.31 9.77
CA ASN A 125 14.43 -21.02 9.06
C ASN A 125 14.78 -21.33 7.59
N PRO A 126 14.57 -22.56 7.08
CA PRO A 126 14.94 -22.96 5.72
C PRO A 126 14.13 -22.28 4.60
N GLN A 127 13.04 -21.57 4.89
CA GLN A 127 12.23 -20.89 3.88
C GLN A 127 12.70 -19.47 3.47
N GLN A 128 13.79 -18.95 4.04
CA GLN A 128 14.43 -17.70 3.56
C GLN A 128 15.65 -17.95 2.64
N GLN A 129 15.86 -19.18 2.16
CA GLN A 129 17.14 -19.61 1.57
C GLN A 129 17.42 -19.25 0.10
N GLN A 130 16.67 -18.36 -0.56
CA GLN A 130 16.97 -18.01 -1.97
C GLN A 130 17.23 -16.53 -2.26
N GLN A 131 17.38 -15.66 -1.26
CA GLN A 131 18.12 -14.42 -1.50
C GLN A 131 19.63 -14.74 -1.44
N GLN A 132 20.17 -15.18 -2.58
CA GLN A 132 21.62 -15.21 -2.77
C GLN A 132 22.13 -13.78 -2.62
N THR A 133 22.63 -13.45 -1.43
CA THR A 133 23.32 -12.19 -1.20
C THR A 133 24.69 -12.30 -1.86
N TYR A 134 24.74 -11.94 -3.14
CA TYR A 134 25.99 -11.78 -3.84
C TYR A 134 26.89 -10.81 -3.05
N THR A 135 28.09 -11.24 -2.71
CA THR A 135 29.09 -10.33 -2.17
C THR A 135 29.52 -9.39 -3.30
N SER A 136 29.71 -8.10 -3.00
CA SER A 136 30.18 -7.17 -4.01
C SER A 136 31.60 -7.53 -4.46
N PRO A 137 31.93 -7.43 -5.75
CA PRO A 137 33.28 -7.67 -6.24
C PRO A 137 34.36 -6.85 -5.52
N HIS A 138 34.00 -5.65 -5.05
CA HIS A 138 34.86 -4.84 -4.19
C HIS A 138 35.38 -5.61 -2.96
N LYS A 139 34.54 -6.44 -2.30
CA LYS A 139 34.98 -7.23 -1.14
C LYS A 139 35.99 -8.31 -1.53
N PHE A 140 35.83 -8.90 -2.71
CA PHE A 140 36.77 -9.88 -3.26
C PHE A 140 38.10 -9.22 -3.61
N PHE A 141 38.09 -8.07 -4.28
CA PHE A 141 39.29 -7.30 -4.54
C PHE A 141 40.01 -6.86 -3.26
N SER A 142 39.26 -6.45 -2.24
CA SER A 142 39.85 -6.16 -0.92
C SER A 142 40.46 -7.40 -0.25
N TYR A 143 39.91 -8.59 -0.51
CA TYR A 143 40.49 -9.84 -0.05
C TYR A 143 41.80 -10.18 -0.78
N LEU A 144 41.88 -9.99 -2.10
CA LEU A 144 43.10 -10.21 -2.87
C LEU A 144 44.25 -9.32 -2.39
N ALA A 145 43.96 -8.07 -2.07
CA ALA A 145 44.93 -7.09 -1.58
C ALA A 145 45.11 -7.13 -0.05
N ARG A 146 44.71 -8.21 0.62
CA ARG A 146 44.82 -8.33 2.06
C ARG A 146 46.27 -8.58 2.47
N GLY A 147 46.83 -7.65 3.24
CA GLY A 147 48.20 -7.66 3.71
C GLY A 147 48.51 -6.36 4.46
N ARG A 148 49.65 -6.30 5.17
CA ARG A 148 50.04 -5.10 5.92
C ARG A 148 50.31 -3.92 4.99
N THR A 149 50.92 -4.17 3.85
CA THR A 149 51.33 -3.17 2.85
C THR A 149 50.13 -2.53 2.17
N TYR A 150 49.23 -3.35 1.60
CA TYR A 150 48.15 -2.86 0.74
C TYR A 150 46.82 -2.61 1.48
N GLN A 151 46.67 -3.10 2.72
CA GLN A 151 45.52 -2.82 3.60
C GLN A 151 44.15 -3.15 2.96
N GLY A 152 44.09 -4.12 2.05
CA GLY A 152 42.86 -4.47 1.35
C GLY A 152 42.42 -3.47 0.28
N LYS A 153 43.34 -2.62 -0.21
CA LYS A 153 43.10 -1.72 -1.35
C LYS A 153 43.81 -2.26 -2.58
N LEU A 154 43.05 -2.88 -3.49
CA LEU A 154 43.61 -3.47 -4.71
C LEU A 154 44.29 -2.44 -5.62
N GLU A 155 43.76 -1.23 -5.68
CA GLU A 155 44.35 -0.11 -6.43
C GLU A 155 45.83 0.13 -6.05
N ARG A 156 46.17 0.07 -4.75
CA ARG A 156 47.56 0.23 -4.29
C ARG A 156 48.46 -0.91 -4.75
N LEU A 157 47.94 -2.14 -4.69
CA LEU A 157 48.67 -3.33 -5.17
C LEU A 157 48.91 -3.24 -6.68
N LEU A 158 47.91 -2.80 -7.45
CA LEU A 158 48.04 -2.63 -8.89
C LEU A 158 49.01 -1.49 -9.22
N SER A 159 49.01 -0.39 -8.48
CA SER A 159 49.98 0.71 -8.70
C SER A 159 51.43 0.26 -8.58
N ASP A 160 51.73 -0.67 -7.68
CA ASP A 160 53.09 -1.13 -7.44
C ASP A 160 53.52 -2.24 -8.42
N VAL A 161 52.60 -3.12 -8.83
CA VAL A 161 52.96 -4.34 -9.59
C VAL A 161 52.51 -4.31 -11.05
N ALA A 162 51.39 -3.65 -11.36
CA ALA A 162 50.82 -3.61 -12.72
C ALA A 162 49.97 -2.34 -12.92
N PRO A 163 50.58 -1.14 -12.95
CA PRO A 163 49.86 0.13 -12.97
C PRO A 163 48.94 0.29 -14.18
N GLN A 164 49.26 -0.38 -15.31
CA GLN A 164 48.42 -0.42 -16.51
C GLN A 164 47.03 -1.03 -16.29
N LEU A 165 46.82 -1.80 -15.22
CA LEU A 165 45.53 -2.44 -14.92
C LEU A 165 44.60 -1.58 -14.05
N ILE A 166 45.07 -0.44 -13.52
CA ILE A 166 44.25 0.42 -12.65
C ILE A 166 43.01 0.92 -13.39
N GLU A 167 43.15 1.34 -14.65
CA GLU A 167 42.02 1.82 -15.44
C GLU A 167 40.96 0.73 -15.63
N THR A 168 41.40 -0.50 -15.93
CA THR A 168 40.50 -1.66 -16.05
C THR A 168 39.80 -1.97 -14.73
N TYR A 169 40.54 -1.95 -13.61
CA TYR A 169 39.96 -2.11 -12.28
C TYR A 169 38.90 -1.05 -11.98
N HIS A 170 39.18 0.23 -12.26
CA HIS A 170 38.23 1.33 -12.09
C HIS A 170 36.96 1.14 -12.93
N LYS A 171 37.08 0.68 -14.19
CA LYS A 171 35.93 0.36 -15.03
C LYS A 171 35.06 -0.76 -14.46
N ILE A 172 35.64 -1.74 -13.76
CA ILE A 172 34.90 -2.86 -13.15
C ILE A 172 34.13 -2.42 -11.90
N ILE A 173 34.75 -1.60 -11.05
CA ILE A 173 34.11 -1.12 -9.82
C ILE A 173 33.16 0.06 -10.05
N GLN A 174 33.28 0.74 -11.19
CA GLN A 174 32.35 1.80 -11.57
C GLN A 174 30.95 1.22 -11.74
N GLU A 175 29.95 1.91 -11.18
CA GLU A 175 28.56 1.55 -11.43
C GLU A 175 28.25 1.81 -12.92
N PRO A 176 27.76 0.79 -13.65
CA PRO A 176 27.34 0.97 -15.03
C PRO A 176 26.21 1.98 -15.05
N ASN A 177 26.19 2.76 -16.12
CA ASN A 177 25.08 3.65 -16.38
C ASN A 177 23.77 2.85 -16.40
N GLU A 178 22.71 3.39 -15.81
CA GLU A 178 21.35 2.82 -15.81
C GLU A 178 20.95 2.39 -17.23
N LEU A 179 21.28 3.20 -18.24
CA LEU A 179 21.05 2.88 -19.64
C LEU A 179 21.68 1.53 -20.07
N GLU A 180 22.92 1.27 -19.66
CA GLU A 180 23.62 0.03 -20.04
C GLU A 180 23.02 -1.19 -19.34
N LEU A 181 22.65 -1.05 -18.06
CA LEU A 181 21.93 -2.09 -17.34
C LEU A 181 20.59 -2.41 -17.99
N MET A 182 19.84 -1.39 -18.39
CA MET A 182 18.56 -1.54 -19.08
C MET A 182 18.70 -2.29 -20.41
N LYS A 183 19.68 -1.91 -21.25
CA LYS A 183 19.95 -2.64 -22.50
C LYS A 183 20.27 -4.11 -22.24
N ARG A 184 21.14 -4.39 -21.27
CA ARG A 184 21.50 -5.76 -20.90
C ARG A 184 20.30 -6.57 -20.40
N LEU A 185 19.41 -5.95 -19.63
CA LEU A 185 18.20 -6.60 -19.14
C LEU A 185 17.28 -6.98 -20.30
N VAL A 186 17.04 -6.05 -21.23
CA VAL A 186 16.27 -6.32 -22.46
C VAL A 186 16.89 -7.48 -23.26
N LEU A 187 18.21 -7.50 -23.43
CA LEU A 187 18.91 -8.59 -24.11
C LEU A 187 18.78 -9.93 -23.37
N LYS A 188 18.82 -9.92 -22.04
CA LYS A 188 18.72 -11.14 -21.22
C LYS A 188 17.32 -11.75 -21.27
N GLU A 189 16.29 -10.93 -21.06
CA GLU A 189 14.90 -11.41 -21.06
C GLU A 189 14.48 -11.94 -22.44
N THR A 190 14.86 -11.24 -23.52
CA THR A 190 14.55 -11.67 -24.89
C THR A 190 15.29 -12.95 -25.33
N CYS A 191 16.46 -13.24 -24.76
CA CYS A 191 17.20 -14.48 -25.02
C CYS A 191 16.63 -15.67 -24.24
N ASN A 192 16.10 -15.47 -23.04
CA ASN A 192 15.56 -16.55 -22.20
C ASN A 192 14.28 -17.14 -22.80
N GLU A 193 13.40 -16.33 -23.38
CA GLU A 193 12.16 -16.79 -24.03
C GLU A 193 12.42 -17.72 -25.23
N GLN A 194 13.57 -17.59 -25.90
CA GLN A 194 13.92 -18.44 -27.04
C GLN A 194 14.23 -19.89 -26.63
N GLN A 195 14.69 -20.11 -25.39
CA GLN A 195 15.11 -21.43 -24.92
C GLN A 195 13.95 -22.28 -24.39
N SER A 196 12.79 -21.69 -24.13
CA SER A 196 11.61 -22.37 -23.58
C SER A 196 10.62 -22.89 -24.62
N SER A 197 10.79 -22.59 -25.91
CA SER A 197 9.69 -22.75 -26.88
C SER A 197 9.44 -24.18 -27.40
N SER A 198 8.25 -24.67 -27.09
CA SER A 198 7.58 -25.78 -27.77
C SER A 198 6.93 -25.29 -29.08
N LYS A 199 6.51 -26.19 -29.99
CA LYS A 199 6.10 -25.86 -31.37
C LYS A 199 4.91 -24.87 -31.51
N GLU A 200 4.12 -24.61 -30.46
CA GLU A 200 3.05 -23.58 -30.49
C GLU A 200 3.54 -22.17 -30.12
N GLU A 201 4.76 -22.03 -29.60
CA GLU A 201 5.35 -20.75 -29.17
C GLU A 201 6.13 -20.02 -30.29
N GLU A 202 6.24 -20.60 -31.49
CA GLU A 202 7.01 -20.02 -32.61
C GLU A 202 6.43 -18.68 -33.10
N VAL A 203 5.10 -18.48 -32.97
CA VAL A 203 4.43 -17.20 -33.28
C VAL A 203 4.72 -16.14 -32.21
N HIS A 204 4.81 -16.54 -30.95
CA HIS A 204 5.16 -15.64 -29.84
C HIS A 204 6.64 -15.25 -29.86
N ALA A 205 7.53 -16.18 -30.21
CA ALA A 205 8.97 -15.91 -30.36
C ALA A 205 9.28 -14.86 -31.44
N ASN A 206 8.59 -14.91 -32.59
CA ASN A 206 8.73 -13.90 -33.64
C ASN A 206 8.21 -12.51 -33.20
N THR A 207 7.18 -12.48 -32.36
CA THR A 207 6.65 -11.24 -31.80
C THR A 207 7.63 -10.65 -30.78
N ALA A 208 8.21 -11.47 -29.90
CA ALA A 208 9.21 -11.03 -28.92
C ALA A 208 10.47 -10.44 -29.59
N LEU A 209 10.92 -11.04 -30.69
CA LEU A 209 12.07 -10.57 -31.48
C LEU A 209 11.82 -9.21 -32.13
N GLN A 210 10.63 -9.00 -32.70
CA GLN A 210 10.24 -7.71 -33.28
C GLN A 210 10.23 -6.58 -32.25
N TRP A 211 9.98 -6.90 -30.98
CA TRP A 211 9.80 -5.91 -29.92
C TRP A 211 11.12 -5.59 -29.24
N LYS A 212 12.10 -6.50 -29.31
CA LYS A 212 13.46 -6.32 -28.77
C LYS A 212 14.12 -5.06 -29.30
N ASP A 213 14.16 -4.89 -30.63
CA ASP A 213 14.86 -3.77 -31.25
C ASP A 213 14.15 -2.44 -30.94
N ALA A 214 12.82 -2.43 -31.00
CA ALA A 214 12.01 -1.28 -30.61
C ALA A 214 12.21 -0.91 -29.13
N LEU A 215 12.31 -1.90 -28.23
CA LEU A 215 12.52 -1.68 -26.81
C LEU A 215 13.92 -1.16 -26.51
N LEU A 216 14.94 -1.63 -27.24
CA LEU A 216 16.31 -1.10 -27.14
C LEU A 216 16.39 0.37 -27.59
N GLU A 217 15.77 0.71 -28.73
CA GLU A 217 15.70 2.10 -29.21
C GLU A 217 14.98 3.01 -28.21
N LEU A 218 13.88 2.52 -27.63
CA LEU A 218 13.15 3.22 -26.57
C LEU A 218 14.01 3.43 -25.32
N VAL A 219 14.69 2.40 -24.85
CA VAL A 219 15.60 2.49 -23.70
C VAL A 219 16.71 3.52 -23.97
N GLU A 220 17.30 3.51 -25.16
CA GLU A 220 18.30 4.51 -25.57
C GLU A 220 17.76 5.93 -25.52
N ARG A 221 16.57 6.16 -26.07
CA ARG A 221 15.98 7.49 -26.12
C ARG A 221 15.60 8.02 -24.74
N GLU A 222 15.02 7.17 -23.88
CA GLU A 222 14.44 7.60 -22.60
C GLU A 222 15.45 7.65 -21.44
N PHE A 223 16.55 6.90 -21.53
CA PHE A 223 17.59 6.85 -20.50
C PHE A 223 18.90 7.56 -20.93
N ALA A 224 18.92 8.21 -22.10
CA ALA A 224 19.99 9.13 -22.45
C ALA A 224 19.93 10.39 -21.54
N VAL A 225 20.97 10.56 -20.73
CA VAL A 225 21.21 11.61 -19.71
C VAL A 225 20.21 12.77 -19.70
N VAL A 226 19.28 12.73 -18.75
CA VAL A 226 18.37 13.83 -18.39
C VAL A 226 18.81 14.41 -17.04
N PRO A 227 18.85 15.74 -16.86
CA PRO A 227 19.14 16.36 -15.56
C PRO A 227 18.11 15.97 -14.50
N SER A 228 18.59 15.84 -13.25
CA SER A 228 17.80 15.40 -12.10
C SER A 228 16.50 16.21 -11.94
N PRO A 229 15.32 15.56 -11.86
CA PRO A 229 14.06 16.25 -11.64
C PRO A 229 14.03 16.90 -10.24
N PRO A 230 13.22 17.96 -10.05
CA PRO A 230 13.08 18.62 -8.77
C PRO A 230 12.49 17.67 -7.72
N PRO A 231 12.84 17.86 -6.43
CA PRO A 231 12.39 17.00 -5.35
C PRO A 231 10.86 17.03 -5.23
N GLN A 232 10.26 15.84 -5.23
CA GLN A 232 8.84 15.66 -4.91
C GLN A 232 8.59 15.93 -3.41
N ILE A 233 7.42 16.47 -3.09
CA ILE A 233 6.98 16.77 -1.72
C ILE A 233 6.84 15.45 -0.93
N GLU A 234 7.69 15.27 0.08
CA GLU A 234 7.99 14.00 0.76
C GLU A 234 6.84 13.37 1.60
N ASP A 235 5.75 14.09 1.80
CA ASP A 235 4.69 13.70 2.73
C ASP A 235 3.67 12.70 2.15
N GLY A 236 3.43 12.73 0.83
CA GLY A 236 2.49 11.83 0.14
C GLY A 236 1.02 11.95 0.59
N GLY A 237 0.62 13.04 1.24
CA GLY A 237 -0.74 13.26 1.76
C GLY A 237 -0.99 12.68 3.16
N LYS A 238 0.04 12.20 3.88
CA LYS A 238 -0.10 11.57 5.20
C LYS A 238 -0.61 12.54 6.26
N ARG A 239 -0.19 13.81 6.23
CA ARG A 239 -0.68 14.82 7.19
C ARG A 239 -2.17 15.13 7.00
N LEU A 240 -2.61 15.28 5.75
CA LEU A 240 -4.02 15.53 5.42
C LEU A 240 -4.92 14.36 5.83
N GLY A 241 -4.45 13.11 5.67
CA GLY A 241 -5.17 11.92 6.14
C GLY A 241 -5.44 11.94 7.64
N ARG A 242 -4.41 12.23 8.45
CA ARG A 242 -4.54 12.31 9.92
C ARG A 242 -5.48 13.42 10.37
N GLN A 243 -5.44 14.57 9.70
CA GLN A 243 -6.33 15.68 10.03
C GLN A 243 -7.79 15.29 9.79
N GLY A 244 -8.09 14.64 8.66
CA GLY A 244 -9.45 14.17 8.36
C GLY A 244 -9.99 13.14 9.36
N GLU A 245 -9.14 12.28 9.95
CA GLU A 245 -9.55 11.36 11.02
C GLU A 245 -9.94 12.12 12.31
N ILE A 246 -9.18 13.15 12.67
CA ILE A 246 -9.46 14.00 13.83
C ILE A 246 -10.78 14.76 13.62
N ASP A 247 -10.97 15.35 12.45
CA ASP A 247 -12.15 16.15 12.14
C ASP A 247 -13.42 15.29 12.06
N LEU A 248 -13.33 14.08 11.50
CA LEU A 248 -14.44 13.10 11.55
C LEU A 248 -14.80 12.75 12.99
N SER A 249 -13.81 12.47 13.83
CA SER A 249 -14.06 12.14 15.24
C SER A 249 -14.77 13.29 15.95
N THR A 250 -14.30 14.52 15.77
CA THR A 250 -14.93 15.72 16.36
C THR A 250 -16.37 15.88 15.88
N TYR A 251 -16.61 15.84 14.57
CA TYR A 251 -17.94 15.94 13.99
C TYR A 251 -18.91 14.88 14.54
N LEU A 252 -18.47 13.62 14.64
CA LEU A 252 -19.32 12.55 15.18
C LEU A 252 -19.63 12.74 16.67
N HIS A 253 -18.68 13.24 17.47
CA HIS A 253 -18.94 13.57 18.87
C HIS A 253 -19.97 14.70 19.00
N GLU A 254 -19.88 15.73 18.17
CA GLU A 254 -20.86 16.83 18.13
C GLU A 254 -22.25 16.32 17.74
N GLN A 255 -22.35 15.48 16.71
CA GLN A 255 -23.62 14.88 16.29
C GLN A 255 -24.25 14.03 17.40
N CYS A 256 -23.45 13.24 18.12
CA CYS A 256 -23.95 12.47 19.27
C CYS A 256 -24.43 13.37 20.41
N ASN A 257 -23.73 14.46 20.71
CA ASN A 257 -24.14 15.39 21.77
C ASN A 257 -25.43 16.14 21.42
N ASN A 258 -25.70 16.37 20.14
CA ASN A 258 -26.89 17.07 19.68
C ASN A 258 -28.15 16.18 19.62
N GLN A 259 -28.00 14.85 19.69
CA GLN A 259 -29.11 13.88 19.66
C GLN A 259 -29.72 13.59 21.05
N ASN A 260 -29.68 14.55 21.97
CA ASN A 260 -30.19 14.38 23.35
C ASN A 260 -31.71 14.21 23.48
N ASP A 261 -32.47 14.16 22.38
CA ASP A 261 -33.92 13.94 22.41
C ASP A 261 -34.27 12.52 21.90
N ASP A 262 -34.63 11.68 22.87
CA ASP A 262 -35.36 10.41 22.83
C ASP A 262 -34.75 9.14 22.17
N ASP A 263 -34.41 8.21 23.07
CA ASP A 263 -34.59 6.74 23.00
C ASP A 263 -33.60 5.84 22.23
N SER A 264 -32.56 6.38 21.57
CA SER A 264 -31.51 5.53 20.96
C SER A 264 -30.10 5.78 21.51
N SER A 265 -29.55 4.79 22.21
CA SER A 265 -28.15 4.80 22.68
C SER A 265 -27.18 4.52 21.54
N LEU A 266 -27.01 5.51 20.66
CA LEU A 266 -26.00 5.49 19.62
C LEU A 266 -24.61 5.75 20.22
N LEU A 267 -23.63 4.95 19.80
CA LEU A 267 -22.25 5.01 20.24
C LEU A 267 -21.34 5.05 19.02
N VAL A 268 -20.39 5.99 19.01
CA VAL A 268 -19.37 6.11 17.97
C VAL A 268 -18.11 5.40 18.45
N LEU A 269 -17.62 4.45 17.65
CA LEU A 269 -16.39 3.70 17.89
C LEU A 269 -15.35 4.12 16.86
N PRO A 270 -14.28 4.83 17.25
CA PRO A 270 -13.21 5.21 16.33
C PRO A 270 -12.26 4.04 16.04
N ASN A 271 -11.64 4.00 14.87
CA ASN A 271 -10.57 3.06 14.50
C ASN A 271 -10.91 1.59 14.77
N VAL A 272 -12.02 1.09 14.22
CA VAL A 272 -12.46 -0.28 14.42
C VAL A 272 -11.67 -1.23 13.53
N LEU A 273 -10.94 -2.16 14.15
CA LEU A 273 -10.10 -3.13 13.46
C LEU A 273 -10.78 -4.47 13.29
N VAL A 274 -10.94 -4.95 12.05
CA VAL A 274 -11.44 -6.30 11.80
C VAL A 274 -10.29 -7.32 11.74
N LYS A 275 -10.40 -8.40 12.52
CA LYS A 275 -9.43 -9.51 12.53
C LYS A 275 -10.08 -10.89 12.48
N PRO A 276 -9.39 -11.87 11.88
CA PRO A 276 -9.72 -13.28 12.09
C PRO A 276 -9.63 -13.67 13.57
N THR A 277 -10.59 -14.46 14.06
CA THR A 277 -10.65 -14.94 15.46
C THR A 277 -9.33 -15.56 15.93
N GLU A 278 -8.68 -16.37 15.10
CA GLU A 278 -7.39 -17.01 15.41
C GLU A 278 -6.26 -16.00 15.65
N LYS A 279 -6.22 -14.90 14.89
CA LYS A 279 -5.20 -13.86 15.03
C LYS A 279 -5.43 -13.05 16.31
N HIS A 280 -6.69 -12.79 16.65
CA HIS A 280 -7.05 -12.12 17.90
C HIS A 280 -6.60 -12.94 19.12
N LEU A 281 -6.88 -14.26 19.15
CA LEU A 281 -6.48 -15.16 20.22
C LEU A 281 -4.96 -15.25 20.43
N ARG A 282 -4.17 -15.14 19.34
CA ARG A 282 -2.70 -15.09 19.44
C ARG A 282 -2.21 -13.77 20.03
N GLN A 283 -2.82 -12.65 19.65
CA GLN A 283 -2.44 -11.32 20.14
C GLN A 283 -2.87 -11.09 21.58
N SER A 284 -4.05 -11.54 22.01
CA SER A 284 -4.46 -11.44 23.41
C SER A 284 -3.50 -12.16 24.35
N LYS A 285 -2.97 -13.32 23.94
CA LYS A 285 -1.93 -14.05 24.68
C LYS A 285 -0.58 -13.32 24.74
N GLN A 286 -0.25 -12.53 23.73
CA GLN A 286 1.01 -11.76 23.66
C GLN A 286 0.92 -10.38 24.33
N GLN A 287 -0.25 -9.74 24.29
CA GLN A 287 -0.46 -8.37 24.77
C GLN A 287 -0.55 -8.25 26.29
N ASN A 288 -0.65 -9.37 27.04
CA ASN A 288 -0.54 -9.35 28.50
C ASN A 288 0.76 -8.69 29.01
N ASN A 289 1.78 -8.53 28.15
CA ASN A 289 3.06 -7.91 28.50
C ASN A 289 3.35 -6.54 27.85
N SER A 290 2.44 -5.96 27.06
CA SER A 290 2.71 -4.70 26.33
C SER A 290 1.58 -3.68 26.47
N SER A 291 1.93 -2.45 26.88
CA SER A 291 1.01 -1.32 27.14
C SER A 291 0.23 -0.78 25.92
N LYS A 292 0.45 -1.29 24.71
CA LYS A 292 -0.27 -0.87 23.51
C LYS A 292 -1.43 -1.82 23.23
N ARG A 293 -2.55 -1.61 23.93
CA ARG A 293 -3.83 -2.24 23.57
C ARG A 293 -4.38 -1.56 22.33
N LEU A 294 -4.98 -2.35 21.44
CA LEU A 294 -5.57 -1.82 20.21
C LEU A 294 -7.01 -1.37 20.49
N PRO A 295 -7.43 -0.20 20.00
CA PRO A 295 -8.81 0.23 20.10
C PRO A 295 -9.71 -0.73 19.30
N HIS A 296 -10.95 -0.88 19.78
CA HIS A 296 -12.09 -1.63 19.23
C HIS A 296 -11.77 -2.70 18.17
N VAL A 297 -11.83 -3.98 18.55
CA VAL A 297 -11.52 -5.09 17.65
C VAL A 297 -12.77 -5.88 17.33
N MET A 298 -13.07 -6.05 16.05
CA MET A 298 -14.13 -6.94 15.57
C MET A 298 -13.52 -8.26 15.11
N SER A 299 -13.82 -9.35 15.80
CA SER A 299 -13.40 -10.68 15.40
C SER A 299 -14.46 -11.36 14.55
N SER A 300 -14.07 -11.90 13.41
CA SER A 300 -14.93 -12.73 12.57
C SER A 300 -14.19 -13.99 12.11
N ASN A 301 -14.94 -15.05 11.82
CA ASN A 301 -14.39 -16.29 11.25
C ASN A 301 -14.30 -16.25 9.72
N VAL A 302 -14.77 -15.17 9.09
CA VAL A 302 -14.69 -15.00 7.65
C VAL A 302 -13.21 -14.87 7.23
N ASN A 303 -12.76 -15.78 6.37
CA ASN A 303 -11.48 -15.62 5.68
C ASN A 303 -11.62 -14.48 4.67
N LEU A 304 -11.23 -13.29 5.11
CA LEU A 304 -11.36 -12.06 4.35
C LEU A 304 -10.39 -11.94 3.16
N MET A 305 -9.72 -13.00 2.68
CA MET A 305 -8.81 -12.99 1.51
C MET A 305 -7.97 -11.70 1.35
N GLY A 306 -7.30 -11.26 2.42
CA GLY A 306 -6.47 -10.04 2.40
C GLY A 306 -7.22 -8.71 2.65
N LEU A 307 -8.52 -8.74 2.91
CA LEU A 307 -9.36 -7.60 3.31
C LEU A 307 -9.35 -7.44 4.83
N THR A 308 -8.18 -7.24 5.45
CA THR A 308 -8.20 -6.65 6.80
C THR A 308 -8.71 -5.22 6.65
N SER A 309 -9.93 -4.97 7.09
CA SER A 309 -10.55 -3.65 7.01
C SER A 309 -10.44 -3.00 8.38
N GLU A 310 -9.62 -1.97 8.45
CA GLU A 310 -9.74 -0.91 9.44
C GLU A 310 -10.88 0.01 9.00
N PHE A 311 -11.75 0.42 9.90
CA PHE A 311 -12.77 1.43 9.65
C PHE A 311 -12.47 2.65 10.50
N ASP A 312 -12.56 3.85 9.92
CA ASP A 312 -12.17 5.07 10.61
C ASP A 312 -13.14 5.39 11.76
N ALA A 313 -14.45 5.19 11.55
CA ALA A 313 -15.42 5.13 12.64
C ALA A 313 -16.63 4.22 12.34
N MET A 314 -17.24 3.72 13.40
CA MET A 314 -18.43 2.87 13.36
C MET A 314 -19.45 3.34 14.38
N VAL A 315 -20.69 3.57 13.93
CA VAL A 315 -21.81 3.91 14.81
C VAL A 315 -22.58 2.65 15.13
N VAL A 316 -22.65 2.31 16.41
CA VAL A 316 -23.38 1.15 16.93
C VAL A 316 -24.52 1.59 17.84
N GLN A 317 -25.61 0.84 17.83
CA GLN A 317 -26.75 1.01 18.73
C GLN A 317 -26.82 -0.20 19.65
N GLN A 318 -26.89 0.04 20.96
CA GLN A 318 -27.15 -1.05 21.91
C GLN A 318 -28.64 -1.36 21.91
N GLN A 319 -29.00 -2.64 21.77
CA GLN A 319 -30.41 -3.04 21.82
C GLN A 319 -30.89 -3.06 23.28
N GLN A 320 -31.93 -2.28 23.58
CA GLN A 320 -32.49 -2.17 24.93
C GLN A 320 -32.94 -3.53 25.49
N GLN A 321 -33.41 -4.45 24.63
CA GLN A 321 -33.93 -5.76 25.03
C GLN A 321 -32.84 -6.85 25.21
N GLN A 322 -31.61 -6.61 24.74
CA GLN A 322 -30.52 -7.60 24.75
C GLN A 322 -29.20 -6.90 25.08
N HIS A 323 -28.87 -6.84 26.38
CA HIS A 323 -27.74 -6.05 26.90
C HIS A 323 -26.37 -6.35 26.27
N ASP A 324 -26.17 -7.56 25.74
CA ASP A 324 -24.92 -8.02 25.12
C ASP A 324 -24.93 -7.95 23.59
N MET A 325 -25.96 -7.35 22.99
CA MET A 325 -26.11 -7.23 21.54
C MET A 325 -26.05 -5.79 21.08
N ILE A 326 -25.22 -5.57 20.05
CA ILE A 326 -25.07 -4.29 19.38
C ILE A 326 -25.46 -4.43 17.92
N GLN A 327 -26.08 -3.39 17.39
CA GLN A 327 -26.41 -3.27 15.98
C GLN A 327 -25.47 -2.24 15.36
N ILE A 328 -24.86 -2.57 14.23
CA ILE A 328 -24.09 -1.58 13.45
C ILE A 328 -25.09 -0.79 12.62
N VAL A 329 -25.19 0.51 12.90
CA VAL A 329 -26.14 1.42 12.26
C VAL A 329 -25.47 2.16 11.10
N GLN A 330 -24.25 2.65 11.33
CA GLN A 330 -23.52 3.43 10.33
C GLN A 330 -22.03 3.04 10.30
N LEU A 331 -21.44 3.15 9.12
CA LEU A 331 -19.98 3.18 8.94
C LEU A 331 -19.56 4.53 8.41
N TRP A 332 -18.43 5.01 8.93
CA TRP A 332 -17.80 6.23 8.46
C TRP A 332 -16.36 5.96 8.05
N GLU A 333 -16.02 6.41 6.85
CA GLU A 333 -14.65 6.39 6.36
C GLU A 333 -14.19 7.82 6.08
N ALA A 334 -13.11 8.24 6.73
CA ALA A 334 -12.42 9.50 6.49
C ALA A 334 -11.51 9.39 5.26
N LYS A 335 -11.57 10.41 4.42
CA LYS A 335 -10.70 10.55 3.25
C LYS A 335 -10.24 11.99 3.15
N ALA A 336 -8.93 12.17 2.93
CA ALA A 336 -8.37 13.49 2.65
C ALA A 336 -9.03 14.13 1.41
N SER A 337 -9.38 13.32 0.40
CA SER A 337 -10.13 13.75 -0.78
C SER A 337 -11.16 12.71 -1.21
N ILE A 338 -12.30 13.17 -1.71
CA ILE A 338 -13.39 12.30 -2.21
C ILE A 338 -13.18 11.99 -3.70
N HIS A 339 -12.12 11.25 -4.01
CA HIS A 339 -11.88 10.74 -5.35
C HIS A 339 -12.78 9.51 -5.63
N PRO A 340 -13.31 9.31 -6.86
CA PRO A 340 -14.13 8.16 -7.19
C PRO A 340 -13.48 6.82 -6.82
N ILE A 341 -12.17 6.66 -7.01
CA ILE A 341 -11.49 5.42 -6.60
C ILE A 341 -11.48 5.23 -5.08
N SER A 342 -11.37 6.30 -4.29
CA SER A 342 -11.51 6.23 -2.84
C SER A 342 -12.93 5.76 -2.48
N ILE A 343 -13.96 6.33 -3.11
CA ILE A 343 -15.35 5.90 -2.95
C ILE A 343 -15.51 4.42 -3.35
N SER A 344 -14.94 4.00 -4.48
CA SER A 344 -14.93 2.61 -4.95
C SER A 344 -14.31 1.68 -3.92
N ASP A 345 -13.17 2.05 -3.34
CA ASP A 345 -12.52 1.26 -2.30
C ASP A 345 -13.41 1.09 -1.07
N VAL A 346 -14.11 2.15 -0.66
CA VAL A 346 -15.10 2.06 0.43
C VAL A 346 -16.29 1.18 0.04
N LEU A 347 -16.91 1.42 -1.11
CA LEU A 347 -18.11 0.72 -1.57
C LEU A 347 -17.87 -0.77 -1.86
N PHE A 348 -16.71 -1.14 -2.42
CA PHE A 348 -16.45 -2.52 -2.86
C PHE A 348 -15.56 -3.33 -1.94
N LYS A 349 -14.64 -2.71 -1.19
CA LYS A 349 -13.76 -3.44 -0.26
C LYS A 349 -14.30 -3.36 1.16
N LYS A 350 -14.42 -2.15 1.70
CA LYS A 350 -14.77 -1.94 3.12
C LYS A 350 -16.20 -2.40 3.41
N LEU A 351 -17.14 -1.98 2.59
CA LEU A 351 -18.54 -2.37 2.77
C LEU A 351 -18.77 -3.85 2.51
N ARG A 352 -18.17 -4.42 1.46
CA ARG A 352 -18.28 -5.86 1.20
C ARG A 352 -17.70 -6.67 2.36
N ALA A 353 -16.58 -6.25 2.91
CA ALA A 353 -16.02 -6.87 4.11
C ALA A 353 -17.02 -6.77 5.28
N LEU A 354 -17.63 -5.61 5.50
CA LEU A 354 -18.64 -5.46 6.54
C LEU A 354 -19.85 -6.37 6.30
N GLN A 355 -20.37 -6.45 5.08
CA GLN A 355 -21.50 -7.33 4.76
C GLN A 355 -21.18 -8.79 5.07
N LEU A 356 -19.97 -9.25 4.78
CA LEU A 356 -19.55 -10.61 5.14
C LEU A 356 -19.51 -10.80 6.67
N ILE A 357 -19.03 -9.80 7.40
CA ILE A 357 -18.95 -9.83 8.87
C ILE A 357 -20.35 -9.79 9.51
N LEU A 358 -21.24 -8.93 9.01
CA LEU A 358 -22.64 -8.80 9.42
C LEU A 358 -23.52 -9.99 9.02
N ASN A 359 -23.01 -10.89 8.16
CA ASN A 359 -23.67 -12.14 7.84
C ASN A 359 -23.11 -13.31 8.67
N ASP A 360 -22.03 -13.09 9.43
CA ASP A 360 -21.39 -14.08 10.28
C ASP A 360 -21.96 -14.00 11.72
N PRO A 361 -22.80 -14.96 12.15
CA PRO A 361 -23.41 -14.94 13.49
C PRO A 361 -22.40 -15.17 14.61
N SER A 362 -21.19 -15.63 14.27
CA SER A 362 -20.09 -15.82 15.23
C SER A 362 -19.26 -14.55 15.43
N THR A 363 -19.53 -13.48 14.69
CA THR A 363 -18.85 -12.20 14.86
C THR A 363 -19.05 -11.67 16.27
N ARG A 364 -17.94 -11.24 16.87
CA ARG A 364 -17.91 -10.59 18.19
C ARG A 364 -17.13 -9.30 18.10
N MET A 365 -17.56 -8.29 18.84
CA MET A 365 -16.87 -7.02 18.95
C MET A 365 -16.31 -6.85 20.36
N TYR A 366 -15.03 -6.49 20.45
CA TYR A 366 -14.29 -6.26 21.68
C TYR A 366 -14.04 -4.76 21.84
N VAL A 367 -14.47 -4.19 22.96
CA VAL A 367 -14.30 -2.76 23.25
C VAL A 367 -13.19 -2.59 24.29
N TYR A 368 -12.11 -1.93 23.87
CA TYR A 368 -10.92 -1.63 24.67
C TYR A 368 -10.82 -0.12 24.94
N ASP A 369 -11.85 0.45 25.55
CA ASP A 369 -11.84 1.84 26.00
C ASP A 369 -12.42 1.87 27.42
N LYS A 370 -11.61 2.30 28.40
CA LYS A 370 -11.99 2.31 29.82
C LYS A 370 -13.13 3.28 30.09
N GLU A 371 -13.13 4.44 29.43
CA GLU A 371 -14.13 5.47 29.62
C GLU A 371 -15.44 5.06 28.95
N LEU A 372 -15.37 4.56 27.71
CA LEU A 372 -16.54 4.00 27.04
C LEU A 372 -17.12 2.79 27.78
N LYS A 373 -16.27 1.88 28.27
CA LYS A 373 -16.66 0.75 29.12
C LYS A 373 -17.39 1.23 30.37
N ARG A 374 -16.87 2.26 31.04
CA ARG A 374 -17.51 2.84 32.22
C ARG A 374 -18.89 3.42 31.88
N ARG A 375 -19.02 4.16 30.78
CA ARG A 375 -20.31 4.71 30.32
C ARG A 375 -21.32 3.61 30.02
N LEU A 376 -20.91 2.58 29.30
CA LEU A 376 -21.75 1.41 28.99
C LEU A 376 -22.20 0.68 30.26
N LEU A 377 -21.31 0.48 31.23
CA LEU A 377 -21.66 -0.16 32.50
C LEU A 377 -22.63 0.69 33.33
N LEU A 378 -22.44 2.01 33.37
CA LEU A 378 -23.36 2.93 34.05
C LEU A 378 -24.74 2.94 33.38
N GLN A 379 -24.80 2.90 32.05
CA GLN A 379 -26.06 2.82 31.31
C GLN A 379 -26.81 1.51 31.57
N GLN A 380 -26.10 0.38 31.64
CA GLN A 380 -26.69 -0.90 32.03
C GLN A 380 -27.28 -0.85 33.46
N GLN A 381 -26.61 -0.17 34.40
CA GLN A 381 -27.11 -0.01 35.77
C GLN A 381 -28.35 0.89 35.87
N GLN A 382 -28.50 1.87 34.98
CA GLN A 382 -29.66 2.77 34.96
C GLN A 382 -30.91 2.12 34.33
N ASN A 383 -30.73 1.30 33.29
CA ASN A 383 -31.83 0.57 32.64
C ASN A 383 -32.22 -0.72 33.38
N GLY A 384 -31.32 -1.24 34.23
CA GLY A 384 -31.57 -2.38 35.11
C GLY A 384 -32.30 -1.97 36.38
N ASP A 385 -33.61 -1.75 36.26
CA ASP A 385 -34.53 -1.44 37.34
C ASP A 385 -34.31 -2.34 38.59
N LYS A 386 -33.75 -1.76 39.67
CA LYS A 386 -33.78 -2.16 41.11
C LYS A 386 -33.82 -3.65 41.50
N LYS A 387 -33.39 -4.60 40.67
CA LYS A 387 -33.15 -5.96 41.14
C LYS A 387 -31.86 -5.95 41.95
N LYS A 388 -32.00 -6.08 43.27
CA LYS A 388 -30.91 -6.31 44.23
C LYS A 388 -29.95 -7.35 43.65
N LEU A 389 -28.85 -6.88 43.08
CA LEU A 389 -27.75 -7.72 42.66
C LEU A 389 -26.99 -8.08 43.93
N ASP A 390 -27.27 -9.26 44.47
CA ASP A 390 -26.46 -9.84 45.54
C ASP A 390 -25.00 -9.77 45.10
N HIS A 391 -24.20 -9.03 45.87
CA HIS A 391 -22.78 -8.84 45.67
C HIS A 391 -22.04 -10.16 45.89
N GLN A 392 -22.09 -11.07 44.93
CA GLN A 392 -21.11 -12.13 44.81
C GLN A 392 -19.94 -11.62 43.97
N ASN A 393 -18.86 -11.27 44.69
CA ASN A 393 -17.47 -11.09 44.28
C ASN A 393 -17.13 -11.49 42.83
N THR A 394 -17.59 -10.71 41.87
CA THR A 394 -16.98 -10.68 40.54
C THR A 394 -15.86 -9.68 40.66
N THR A 395 -14.65 -10.16 40.95
CA THR A 395 -13.42 -9.42 40.69
C THR A 395 -13.33 -9.24 39.19
N CYS A 396 -14.09 -8.28 38.64
CA CYS A 396 -13.89 -7.77 37.31
C CYS A 396 -12.48 -7.18 37.31
N SER A 397 -11.53 -7.92 36.76
CA SER A 397 -10.25 -7.38 36.38
C SER A 397 -10.54 -6.11 35.58
N GLU A 398 -9.99 -4.96 36.00
CA GLU A 398 -10.13 -3.70 35.25
C GLU A 398 -9.66 -3.86 33.79
N ASP A 399 -8.90 -4.92 33.51
CA ASP A 399 -8.26 -5.20 32.25
C ASP A 399 -9.05 -6.06 31.26
N ASP A 400 -10.19 -6.65 31.64
CA ASP A 400 -10.94 -7.51 30.73
C ASP A 400 -11.75 -6.68 29.72
N PRO A 401 -11.65 -6.93 28.40
CA PRO A 401 -12.46 -6.26 27.38
C PRO A 401 -13.94 -6.61 27.53
N LEU A 402 -14.82 -5.63 27.22
CA LEU A 402 -16.23 -5.94 27.01
C LEU A 402 -16.41 -6.64 25.66
N VAL A 403 -17.23 -7.69 25.64
CA VAL A 403 -17.51 -8.50 24.45
C VAL A 403 -18.98 -8.38 24.10
N PHE A 404 -19.28 -7.95 22.87
CA PHE A 404 -20.64 -7.86 22.36
C PHE A 404 -20.83 -8.80 21.17
N SER A 405 -22.03 -9.36 21.05
CA SER A 405 -22.47 -10.05 19.84
C SER A 405 -23.02 -9.03 18.84
N VAL A 406 -22.58 -9.12 17.59
CA VAL A 406 -23.07 -8.23 16.52
C VAL A 406 -24.38 -8.79 15.97
N LEU A 407 -25.41 -7.95 15.91
CA LEU A 407 -26.70 -8.30 15.29
C LEU A 407 -26.57 -8.33 13.77
N ASN A 408 -27.00 -9.44 13.17
CA ASN A 408 -27.13 -9.53 11.73
C ASN A 408 -28.32 -8.67 11.27
N ASN A 409 -28.06 -7.70 10.39
CA ASN A 409 -29.11 -6.94 9.70
C ASN A 409 -29.80 -7.77 8.59
N SER A 410 -29.49 -9.07 8.46
CA SER A 410 -30.06 -9.93 7.42
C SER A 410 -31.54 -10.15 7.67
N VAL A 411 -32.34 -9.33 7.00
CA VAL A 411 -33.77 -9.47 6.74
C VAL A 411 -34.15 -10.96 6.70
N LYS A 412 -34.94 -11.40 7.67
CA LYS A 412 -35.77 -12.60 7.47
C LYS A 412 -36.66 -12.27 6.28
N LYS A 413 -36.27 -12.75 5.09
CA LYS A 413 -37.20 -12.88 3.94
C LYS A 413 -38.17 -13.99 4.29
N ASP A 414 -39.01 -13.75 5.29
CA ASP A 414 -40.20 -14.56 5.45
C ASP A 414 -41.14 -14.06 4.35
N HIS A 415 -41.23 -14.87 3.29
CA HIS A 415 -42.36 -14.88 2.38
C HIS A 415 -43.60 -15.05 3.25
N ASP A 416 -44.30 -13.96 3.60
CA ASP A 416 -45.75 -13.87 3.47
C ASP A 416 -46.30 -12.49 3.87
N THR A 417 -47.08 -11.96 2.93
CA THR A 417 -48.22 -11.03 3.09
C THR A 417 -48.00 -9.66 3.73
N SER A 418 -47.85 -8.68 2.83
CA SER A 418 -48.56 -7.39 2.74
C SER A 418 -48.86 -6.58 4.03
N SER A 419 -48.42 -5.32 3.95
CA SER A 419 -48.84 -4.12 4.69
C SER A 419 -48.42 -4.00 6.17
N SER A 420 -47.27 -3.36 6.42
CA SER A 420 -47.19 -1.93 6.78
C SER A 420 -45.76 -1.54 7.18
N SER A 421 -45.20 -0.54 6.48
CA SER A 421 -43.96 0.22 6.76
C SER A 421 -42.75 -0.59 7.28
N SER A 422 -42.08 -1.29 6.36
CA SER A 422 -40.79 -1.95 6.60
C SER A 422 -39.63 -0.96 6.56
N ASP A 423 -39.47 -0.13 7.60
CA ASP A 423 -38.19 0.52 7.90
C ASP A 423 -37.24 -0.53 8.44
N THR A 424 -36.79 -1.43 7.55
CA THR A 424 -35.62 -2.24 7.86
C THR A 424 -34.45 -1.27 7.93
N PRO A 425 -33.75 -1.14 9.08
CA PRO A 425 -32.65 -0.20 9.20
C PRO A 425 -31.56 -0.62 8.22
N LEU A 426 -31.50 0.08 7.09
CA LEU A 426 -30.45 -0.05 6.11
C LEU A 426 -29.18 0.48 6.76
N LEU A 427 -28.13 -0.35 6.77
CA LEU A 427 -26.79 0.09 7.10
C LEU A 427 -26.45 1.33 6.27
N ARG A 428 -26.18 2.46 6.94
CA ARG A 428 -25.76 3.69 6.28
C ARG A 428 -24.25 3.74 6.15
N LEU A 429 -23.78 4.25 5.01
CA LEU A 429 -22.37 4.48 4.75
C LEU A 429 -22.12 5.98 4.58
N GLY A 430 -21.41 6.57 5.53
CA GLY A 430 -20.88 7.92 5.42
C GLY A 430 -19.45 7.89 4.89
N ILE A 431 -19.14 8.74 3.92
CA ILE A 431 -17.76 9.04 3.55
C ILE A 431 -17.52 10.49 3.93
N PHE A 432 -16.59 10.68 4.85
CA PHE A 432 -16.22 11.99 5.34
C PHE A 432 -15.00 12.49 4.57
N GLY A 433 -15.17 13.60 3.87
CA GLY A 433 -14.11 14.23 3.11
C GLY A 433 -13.76 15.60 3.66
N MET A 434 -12.46 15.88 3.76
CA MET A 434 -11.98 17.24 4.03
C MET A 434 -12.15 18.15 2.82
N GLU A 435 -11.95 17.61 1.62
CA GLU A 435 -12.08 18.35 0.37
C GLU A 435 -12.87 17.53 -0.65
N LEU A 436 -13.91 18.16 -1.20
CA LEU A 436 -14.57 17.65 -2.40
C LEU A 436 -13.77 18.09 -3.62
N MET A 437 -13.37 17.14 -4.46
CA MET A 437 -12.82 17.48 -5.76
C MET A 437 -13.96 17.92 -6.68
N GLU A 438 -13.71 18.92 -7.55
CA GLU A 438 -14.64 19.20 -8.64
C GLU A 438 -14.87 17.93 -9.47
N PRO A 439 -16.13 17.63 -9.87
CA PRO A 439 -16.45 16.42 -10.61
C PRO A 439 -15.59 16.22 -11.87
N GLU A 440 -15.27 17.30 -12.58
CA GLU A 440 -14.37 17.29 -13.74
C GLU A 440 -12.94 16.88 -13.38
N ARG A 441 -12.41 17.39 -12.27
CA ARG A 441 -11.06 17.06 -11.78
C ARG A 441 -11.00 15.60 -11.33
N ALA A 442 -12.06 15.12 -10.66
CA ALA A 442 -12.23 13.73 -10.29
C ALA A 442 -12.31 12.81 -11.52
N ALA A 443 -13.06 13.20 -12.55
CA ALA A 443 -13.15 12.47 -13.83
C ALA A 443 -11.78 12.35 -14.50
N ARG A 444 -11.05 13.46 -14.66
CA ARG A 444 -9.69 13.46 -15.23
C ARG A 444 -8.74 12.56 -14.47
N ARG A 445 -8.81 12.55 -13.13
CA ARG A 445 -7.95 11.71 -12.30
C ARG A 445 -8.32 10.23 -12.41
N ALA A 446 -9.61 9.88 -12.48
CA ALA A 446 -10.05 8.51 -12.73
C ALA A 446 -9.56 8.00 -14.09
N GLN A 447 -9.62 8.85 -15.13
CA GLN A 447 -9.09 8.55 -16.46
C GLN A 447 -7.57 8.38 -16.46
N TYR A 448 -6.84 9.24 -15.75
CA TYR A 448 -5.40 9.09 -15.55
C TYR A 448 -5.06 7.72 -14.93
N ILE A 449 -5.75 7.31 -13.86
CA ILE A 449 -5.48 6.03 -13.19
C ILE A 449 -5.87 4.84 -14.08
N HIS A 450 -6.94 4.97 -14.86
CA HIS A 450 -7.29 3.96 -15.85
C HIS A 450 -6.23 3.83 -16.94
N CYS A 451 -5.72 4.95 -17.47
CA CYS A 451 -4.58 4.96 -18.37
C CYS A 451 -3.38 4.22 -17.78
N GLU A 452 -2.98 4.52 -16.53
CA GLU A 452 -1.88 3.82 -15.86
C GLU A 452 -2.10 2.30 -15.82
N ARG A 453 -3.31 1.84 -15.49
CA ARG A 453 -3.63 0.39 -15.48
C ARG A 453 -3.57 -0.27 -16.85
N LEU A 454 -3.98 0.43 -17.91
CA LEU A 454 -3.86 -0.11 -19.28
C LEU A 454 -2.41 -0.32 -19.65
N LEU A 455 -1.55 0.62 -19.25
CA LEU A 455 -0.11 0.52 -19.46
C LEU A 455 0.53 -0.62 -18.67
N GLU A 456 -0.06 -1.00 -17.53
CA GLU A 456 0.42 -2.15 -16.77
C GLU A 456 0.01 -3.50 -17.38
N ARG A 457 -1.12 -3.56 -18.10
CA ARG A 457 -1.77 -4.84 -18.46
C ARG A 457 -1.79 -5.16 -19.94
N ASN A 458 -1.66 -4.17 -20.82
CA ASN A 458 -1.82 -4.35 -22.26
C ASN A 458 -0.56 -3.88 -23.01
N PRO A 459 0.34 -4.81 -23.38
CA PRO A 459 1.59 -4.47 -24.07
C PRO A 459 1.36 -3.75 -25.40
N ALA A 460 0.29 -4.05 -26.14
CA ALA A 460 -0.04 -3.37 -27.39
C ALA A 460 -0.42 -1.90 -27.16
N VAL A 461 -1.18 -1.61 -26.10
CA VAL A 461 -1.51 -0.23 -25.71
C VAL A 461 -0.26 0.51 -25.27
N VAL A 462 0.67 -0.15 -24.56
CA VAL A 462 1.96 0.44 -24.19
C VAL A 462 2.78 0.82 -25.41
N LEU A 463 2.91 -0.06 -26.39
CA LEU A 463 3.65 0.24 -27.62
C LEU A 463 3.02 1.38 -28.42
N GLN A 464 1.68 1.37 -28.53
CA GLN A 464 0.96 2.46 -29.18
C GLN A 464 1.19 3.79 -28.44
N ALA A 465 1.21 3.76 -27.11
CA ALA A 465 1.46 4.94 -26.29
C ALA A 465 2.89 5.47 -26.45
N LEU A 466 3.88 4.59 -26.51
CA LEU A 466 5.29 4.96 -26.66
C LEU A 466 5.58 5.53 -28.05
N SER A 467 4.90 5.03 -29.09
CA SER A 467 5.03 5.52 -30.47
C SER A 467 4.29 6.82 -30.72
N THR A 468 3.04 6.95 -30.22
CA THR A 468 2.22 8.15 -30.44
C THR A 468 2.46 9.26 -29.42
N GLY A 469 3.07 8.92 -28.27
CA GLY A 469 3.21 9.82 -27.12
C GLY A 469 1.89 10.09 -26.38
N ILE A 470 0.82 9.37 -26.72
CA ILE A 470 -0.53 9.60 -26.19
C ILE A 470 -1.17 8.26 -25.78
N VAL A 471 -1.77 8.22 -24.60
CA VAL A 471 -2.62 7.11 -24.17
C VAL A 471 -4.05 7.58 -24.17
N SER A 472 -4.94 6.83 -24.80
CA SER A 472 -6.38 7.02 -24.63
C SER A 472 -6.86 6.05 -23.56
N ALA A 473 -7.57 6.55 -22.55
CA ALA A 473 -8.37 5.69 -21.70
C ALA A 473 -9.64 5.35 -22.50
N PRO A 474 -9.84 4.10 -22.98
CA PRO A 474 -11.17 3.69 -23.37
C PRO A 474 -12.08 3.88 -22.16
N ASP A 475 -13.31 4.24 -22.47
CA ASP A 475 -14.30 4.84 -21.59
C ASP A 475 -14.21 4.40 -20.11
N VAL A 476 -14.01 5.34 -19.19
CA VAL A 476 -13.99 5.10 -17.73
C VAL A 476 -15.41 4.79 -17.21
N ASN A 477 -16.43 5.05 -18.02
CA ASN A 477 -17.83 4.86 -17.67
C ASN A 477 -18.17 3.48 -17.11
N PRO A 478 -17.68 2.32 -17.59
CA PRO A 478 -18.03 1.03 -17.00
C PRO A 478 -17.63 0.91 -15.53
N HIS A 479 -16.51 1.52 -15.12
CA HIS A 479 -16.07 1.49 -13.73
C HIS A 479 -16.92 2.41 -12.85
N LEU A 480 -17.17 3.64 -13.30
CA LEU A 480 -18.02 4.59 -12.57
C LEU A 480 -19.48 4.13 -12.52
N GLN A 481 -19.97 3.50 -13.59
CA GLN A 481 -21.31 2.92 -13.65
C GLN A 481 -21.47 1.82 -12.60
N ALA A 482 -20.49 0.91 -12.48
CA ALA A 482 -20.50 -0.09 -11.42
C ALA A 482 -20.53 0.53 -10.02
N MET A 483 -19.78 1.62 -9.80
CA MET A 483 -19.83 2.37 -8.54
C MET A 483 -21.19 2.99 -8.30
N MET A 484 -21.80 3.62 -9.30
CA MET A 484 -23.14 4.20 -9.20
C MET A 484 -24.19 3.13 -8.93
N ASP A 485 -24.11 1.97 -9.56
CA ASP A 485 -25.02 0.85 -9.29
C ASP A 485 -24.84 0.31 -7.87
N CYS A 486 -23.63 0.41 -7.31
CA CYS A 486 -23.40 0.14 -5.89
C CYS A 486 -24.01 1.24 -5.01
N ALA A 487 -23.74 2.52 -5.32
CA ALA A 487 -24.25 3.67 -4.58
C ALA A 487 -25.79 3.71 -4.57
N ARG A 488 -26.47 3.38 -5.67
CA ARG A 488 -27.94 3.32 -5.74
C ARG A 488 -28.54 2.21 -4.88
N ARG A 489 -27.82 1.10 -4.69
CA ARG A 489 -28.28 -0.01 -3.84
C ARG A 489 -28.15 0.28 -2.35
N LEU A 490 -27.45 1.35 -1.97
CA LEU A 490 -27.04 1.63 -0.61
C LEU A 490 -27.44 3.05 -0.23
N GLN A 491 -27.75 3.29 1.04
CA GLN A 491 -27.95 4.66 1.52
C GLN A 491 -26.58 5.27 1.87
N ALA A 492 -25.82 5.65 0.83
CA ALA A 492 -24.47 6.19 0.98
C ALA A 492 -24.45 7.72 0.80
N THR A 493 -23.84 8.41 1.76
CA THR A 493 -23.81 9.88 1.81
C THR A 493 -22.37 10.39 1.94
N LEU A 494 -22.05 11.45 1.20
CA LEU A 494 -20.82 12.21 1.37
C LEU A 494 -21.09 13.35 2.35
N VAL A 495 -20.25 13.48 3.36
CA VAL A 495 -20.24 14.63 4.28
C VAL A 495 -18.94 15.39 4.07
N VAL A 496 -19.07 16.67 3.75
CA VAL A 496 -17.94 17.56 3.49
C VAL A 496 -18.02 18.72 4.47
N LEU A 497 -16.96 18.86 5.26
CA LEU A 497 -16.80 20.05 6.08
C LEU A 497 -16.28 21.20 5.20
N PRO A 498 -16.66 22.45 5.50
CA PRO A 498 -15.99 23.60 4.89
C PRO A 498 -14.48 23.50 5.17
N SER A 499 -13.67 23.74 4.14
CA SER A 499 -12.21 23.84 4.33
C SER A 499 -11.96 24.94 5.35
N SER A 500 -11.37 24.61 6.50
CA SER A 500 -10.82 25.64 7.38
C SER A 500 -9.83 26.42 6.55
N SER A 501 -10.19 27.67 6.20
CA SER A 501 -9.34 28.51 5.36
C SER A 501 -7.93 28.51 5.98
N PRO A 502 -6.87 28.16 5.24
CA PRO A 502 -5.53 28.31 5.77
C PRO A 502 -5.30 29.81 5.97
N ALA A 503 -5.29 30.23 7.23
CA ALA A 503 -4.91 31.58 7.65
C ALA A 503 -3.51 31.96 7.19
#